data_AF-A0A8H5H815-F1
#
_entry.id   AF-A0A8H5H815-F1
#
_cell.length_a   1.000
_cell.length_b   1.000
_cell.length_c   1.000
_cell.angle_alpha   90.00
_cell.angle_beta   90.00
_cell.angle_gamma   90.00
#
_symmetry.space_group_name_H-M   'P 1'
#
loop_
_entity.id
_entity.type
_entity.pdbx_description
1 polymer ?
#
loop_
_entity_poly.entity_id
_entity_poly.type
_entity_poly.pdbx_seq_one_letter_code
_entity_poly.pdbx_strand_id
1 'polypeptide(L)'
;MSAITWHYVLKFIITGDAAVGKSSLLVRLTDQRFLANPDPTLGVEFGSKLITIPDENKIVKLQCWDTAGTESFRSITRSYYRGAAGCLLVYDVTSRKSTSAPSVATRPTHPPNPYGASLRLRLRMVRSSAPPTPGAPAALGFTNARSWLADVREHADPHLTCILVGNKVDLCGPDSSAPKREVPTAEAEQWAQDEGMLFVEASAKSDAGYLMTTE
;
A
#
# COMPACT_ATOMS: atom_id res chain seq x y z
N MET A 1 -8.65 -35.26 -9.36
CA MET A 1 -7.83 -34.03 -9.19
C MET A 1 -8.13 -33.48 -7.81
N SER A 2 -7.19 -33.52 -6.87
CA SER A 2 -7.38 -32.92 -5.55
C SER A 2 -7.52 -31.42 -5.71
N ALA A 3 -8.59 -30.83 -5.15
CA ALA A 3 -8.73 -29.39 -5.11
C ALA A 3 -7.52 -28.79 -4.38
N ILE A 4 -6.92 -27.72 -4.92
CA ILE A 4 -5.84 -27.02 -4.23
C ILE A 4 -6.43 -26.42 -2.95
N THR A 5 -6.08 -27.01 -1.80
CA THR A 5 -6.50 -26.54 -0.48
C THR A 5 -5.53 -25.48 0.02
N TRP A 6 -6.05 -24.34 0.50
CA TRP A 6 -5.26 -23.30 1.16
C TRP A 6 -5.29 -23.48 2.69
N HIS A 7 -4.23 -23.04 3.36
CA HIS A 7 -4.08 -23.13 4.82
C HIS A 7 -4.65 -21.89 5.51
N TYR A 8 -4.48 -20.71 4.91
CA TYR A 8 -4.96 -19.45 5.45
C TYR A 8 -5.61 -18.60 4.37
N VAL A 9 -6.48 -17.69 4.79
CA VAL A 9 -7.04 -16.62 3.95
C VAL A 9 -6.58 -15.30 4.54
N LEU A 10 -5.92 -14.47 3.74
CA LEU A 10 -5.51 -13.13 4.15
C LEU A 10 -6.30 -12.10 3.35
N LYS A 11 -7.05 -11.27 4.06
CA LYS A 11 -7.81 -10.16 3.49
C LYS A 11 -6.97 -8.88 3.50
N PHE A 12 -6.74 -8.30 2.34
CA PHE A 12 -6.08 -7.02 2.14
C PHE A 12 -7.06 -6.02 1.53
N ILE A 13 -7.00 -4.79 2.00
CA ILE A 13 -7.68 -3.64 1.39
C ILE A 13 -6.66 -2.78 0.63
N ILE A 14 -7.05 -2.19 -0.49
CA ILE A 14 -6.23 -1.25 -1.26
C ILE A 14 -6.93 0.10 -1.20
N THR A 15 -6.25 1.10 -0.65
CA THR A 15 -6.78 2.45 -0.42
C THR A 15 -5.82 3.52 -0.93
N GLY A 16 -6.31 4.74 -1.12
CA GLY A 16 -5.58 5.85 -1.71
C GLY A 16 -6.38 6.58 -2.79
N ASP A 17 -5.85 7.70 -3.25
CA ASP A 17 -6.58 8.62 -4.13
C ASP A 17 -7.02 8.00 -5.47
N ALA A 18 -7.96 8.66 -6.14
CA ALA A 18 -8.33 8.31 -7.49
C ALA A 18 -7.10 8.39 -8.43
N ALA A 19 -7.06 7.51 -9.43
CA ALA A 19 -6.01 7.46 -10.45
C ALA A 19 -4.56 7.18 -9.96
N VAL A 20 -4.32 6.86 -8.68
CA VAL A 20 -2.99 6.41 -8.21
C VAL A 20 -2.62 5.00 -8.71
N GLY A 21 -3.58 4.27 -9.29
CA GLY A 21 -3.36 2.96 -9.92
C GLY A 21 -3.66 1.75 -9.03
N LYS A 22 -4.60 1.86 -8.08
CA LYS A 22 -5.03 0.77 -7.19
C LYS A 22 -5.59 -0.43 -7.95
N SER A 23 -6.51 -0.22 -8.89
CA SER A 23 -7.10 -1.28 -9.72
C SER A 23 -6.05 -1.93 -10.62
N SER A 24 -5.13 -1.14 -11.20
CA SER A 24 -4.01 -1.69 -11.97
C SER A 24 -3.08 -2.54 -11.09
N LEU A 25 -2.82 -2.15 -9.84
CA LEU A 25 -2.08 -2.97 -8.88
C LEU A 25 -2.85 -4.25 -8.50
N LEU A 26 -4.17 -4.18 -8.30
CA LEU A 26 -5.00 -5.36 -8.03
C LEU A 26 -4.88 -6.39 -9.16
N VAL A 27 -5.11 -5.97 -10.40
CA VAL A 27 -5.03 -6.84 -11.59
C VAL A 27 -3.61 -7.38 -11.75
N ARG A 28 -2.60 -6.55 -11.50
CA ARG A 28 -1.21 -6.98 -11.57
C ARG A 28 -0.88 -8.05 -10.52
N LEU A 29 -1.34 -7.86 -9.29
CA LEU A 29 -1.15 -8.81 -8.20
C LEU A 29 -1.85 -10.14 -8.50
N THR A 30 -3.06 -10.10 -9.03
CA THR A 30 -3.94 -11.27 -9.18
C THR A 30 -3.76 -12.01 -10.50
N ASP A 31 -3.76 -11.29 -11.62
CA ASP A 31 -3.76 -11.86 -12.97
C ASP A 31 -2.41 -11.75 -13.69
N GLN A 32 -1.42 -11.09 -13.08
CA GLN A 32 -0.11 -10.82 -13.69
C GLN A 32 -0.19 -10.01 -14.99
N ARG A 33 -1.30 -9.30 -15.22
CA ARG A 33 -1.52 -8.43 -16.40
C ARG A 33 -1.51 -6.97 -16.00
N PHE A 34 -1.22 -6.09 -16.95
CA PHE A 34 -1.36 -4.65 -16.77
C PHE A 34 -2.65 -4.16 -17.43
N LEU A 35 -3.41 -3.36 -16.69
CA LEU A 35 -4.63 -2.72 -17.18
C LEU A 35 -4.32 -1.26 -17.50
N ALA A 36 -4.14 -0.97 -18.79
CA ALA A 36 -3.64 0.32 -19.27
C ALA A 36 -4.66 1.46 -19.13
N ASN A 37 -5.95 1.16 -19.32
CA ASN A 37 -7.05 2.12 -19.23
C ASN A 37 -8.12 1.61 -18.25
N PRO A 38 -7.93 1.77 -16.93
CA PRO A 38 -8.95 1.42 -15.95
C PRO A 38 -10.11 2.40 -16.02
N ASP A 39 -11.32 1.87 -16.14
CA ASP A 39 -12.52 2.64 -15.82
C ASP A 39 -12.45 3.05 -14.34
N PRO A 40 -12.96 4.24 -13.96
CA PRO A 40 -13.04 4.63 -12.56
C PRO A 40 -13.81 3.57 -11.75
N THR A 41 -13.21 3.09 -10.65
CA THR A 41 -13.82 2.08 -9.79
C THR A 41 -15.13 2.61 -9.19
N LEU A 42 -16.26 2.08 -9.64
CA LEU A 42 -17.58 2.40 -9.11
C LEU A 42 -17.88 1.47 -7.92
N GLY A 43 -17.38 1.82 -6.74
CA GLY A 43 -17.55 1.03 -5.52
C GLY A 43 -16.30 0.25 -5.15
N VAL A 44 -16.39 -1.08 -5.11
CA VAL A 44 -15.30 -1.97 -4.66
C VAL A 44 -15.16 -3.17 -5.60
N GLU A 45 -13.92 -3.44 -6.01
CA GLU A 45 -13.56 -4.60 -6.82
C GLU A 45 -12.82 -5.65 -5.98
N PHE A 46 -13.02 -6.92 -6.31
CA PHE A 46 -12.42 -8.04 -5.60
C PHE A 46 -11.51 -8.84 -6.54
N GLY A 47 -10.32 -9.17 -6.07
CA GLY A 47 -9.43 -10.12 -6.72
C GLY A 47 -8.77 -11.05 -5.71
N SER A 48 -8.40 -12.26 -6.14
CA SER A 48 -7.71 -13.20 -5.25
C SER A 48 -6.63 -13.99 -5.95
N LYS A 49 -5.57 -14.33 -5.22
CA LYS A 49 -4.46 -15.14 -5.70
C LYS A 49 -4.01 -16.11 -4.63
N LEU A 50 -3.68 -17.33 -5.04
CA LEU A 50 -2.98 -18.27 -4.18
C LEU A 50 -1.49 -17.94 -4.22
N ILE A 51 -0.91 -17.69 -3.04
CA ILE A 51 0.52 -17.48 -2.86
C ILE A 51 1.07 -18.58 -1.95
N THR A 52 2.28 -19.03 -2.23
CA THR A 52 3.00 -19.97 -1.35
C THR A 52 3.94 -19.19 -0.47
N ILE A 53 3.89 -19.41 0.84
CA ILE A 53 4.88 -18.87 1.77
C ILE A 53 6.13 -19.78 1.68
N PRO A 54 7.27 -19.29 1.16
CA PRO A 54 8.43 -20.14 0.86
C PRO A 54 8.93 -20.91 2.08
N ASP A 55 9.10 -20.24 3.22
CA ASP A 55 9.75 -20.88 4.39
C ASP A 55 8.81 -21.71 5.26
N GLU A 56 7.50 -21.81 4.93
CA GLU A 56 6.56 -22.66 5.67
C GLU A 56 5.86 -23.70 4.80
N ASN A 57 6.10 -23.70 3.48
CA ASN A 57 5.39 -24.54 2.50
C ASN A 57 3.86 -24.46 2.66
N LYS A 58 3.35 -23.29 3.06
CA LYS A 58 1.92 -23.04 3.28
C LYS A 58 1.35 -22.26 2.10
N ILE A 59 0.18 -22.69 1.65
CA ILE A 59 -0.59 -21.99 0.64
C ILE A 59 -1.53 -21.00 1.33
N VAL A 60 -1.47 -19.74 0.94
CA VAL A 60 -2.35 -18.67 1.42
C VAL A 60 -3.20 -18.17 0.27
N LYS A 61 -4.50 -18.04 0.51
CA LYS A 61 -5.41 -17.34 -0.39
C LYS A 61 -5.40 -15.85 -0.02
N LEU A 62 -4.66 -15.07 -0.79
CA LEU A 62 -4.68 -13.61 -0.70
C LEU A 62 -5.96 -13.10 -1.36
N GLN A 63 -6.75 -12.32 -0.62
CA GLN A 63 -7.94 -11.65 -1.07
C GLN A 63 -7.70 -10.15 -1.02
N CYS A 64 -7.79 -9.47 -2.16
CA CYS A 64 -7.58 -8.04 -2.26
C CYS A 64 -8.90 -7.35 -2.62
N TRP A 65 -9.24 -6.33 -1.85
CA TRP A 65 -10.40 -5.47 -2.07
C TRP A 65 -9.90 -4.11 -2.53
N ASP A 66 -10.06 -3.81 -3.82
CA ASP A 66 -9.77 -2.49 -4.39
C ASP A 66 -10.94 -1.55 -4.14
N THR A 67 -10.65 -0.36 -3.62
CA THR A 67 -11.67 0.59 -3.17
C THR A 67 -11.68 1.82 -4.06
N ALA A 68 -12.86 2.41 -4.28
CA ALA A 68 -12.96 3.69 -4.98
C ALA A 68 -12.10 4.75 -4.28
N GLY A 69 -11.22 5.40 -5.06
CA GLY A 69 -10.31 6.44 -4.55
C GLY A 69 -10.93 7.82 -4.43
N THR A 70 -12.25 7.93 -4.60
CA THR A 70 -12.99 9.19 -4.51
C THR A 70 -13.66 9.28 -3.14
N GLU A 71 -13.59 10.47 -2.54
CA GLU A 71 -14.08 10.69 -1.18
C GLU A 71 -15.59 10.45 -1.04
N SER A 72 -16.36 10.65 -2.11
CA SER A 72 -17.80 10.38 -2.19
C SER A 72 -18.19 8.93 -1.89
N PHE A 73 -17.24 7.98 -1.93
CA PHE A 73 -17.48 6.56 -1.66
C PHE A 73 -16.81 6.06 -0.37
N ARG A 74 -16.19 6.95 0.44
CA ARG A 74 -15.52 6.57 1.70
C ARG A 74 -16.40 5.80 2.68
N SER A 75 -17.70 6.13 2.75
CA SER A 75 -18.65 5.42 3.63
C SER A 75 -18.82 3.94 3.25
N ILE A 76 -18.83 3.63 1.96
CA ILE A 76 -18.90 2.26 1.44
C ILE A 76 -17.58 1.55 1.70
N THR A 77 -16.45 2.22 1.49
CA THR A 77 -15.09 1.70 1.71
C THR A 77 -14.86 1.22 3.15
N ARG A 78 -15.36 1.95 4.16
CA ARG A 78 -15.22 1.59 5.59
C ARG A 78 -15.79 0.21 5.93
N SER A 79 -16.84 -0.24 5.23
CA SER A 79 -17.42 -1.57 5.46
C SER A 79 -16.44 -2.71 5.14
N TYR A 80 -15.45 -2.46 4.28
CA TYR A 80 -14.45 -3.45 3.87
C TYR A 80 -13.25 -3.53 4.80
N TYR A 81 -13.05 -2.57 5.70
CA TYR A 81 -11.91 -2.55 6.63
C TYR A 81 -12.02 -3.63 7.70
N ARG A 82 -13.24 -4.01 8.07
CA ARG A 82 -13.48 -5.05 9.08
C ARG A 82 -12.90 -6.40 8.64
N GLY A 83 -12.09 -6.99 9.51
CA GLY A 83 -11.46 -8.29 9.28
C GLY A 83 -10.35 -8.28 8.23
N ALA A 84 -9.88 -7.11 7.79
CA ALA A 84 -8.68 -7.01 6.98
C ALA A 84 -7.44 -7.33 7.84
N ALA A 85 -6.56 -8.18 7.32
CA ALA A 85 -5.27 -8.50 7.92
C ALA A 85 -4.18 -7.48 7.54
N GLY A 86 -4.36 -6.80 6.40
CA GLY A 86 -3.44 -5.78 5.92
C GLY A 86 -4.08 -4.73 5.02
N CYS A 87 -3.37 -3.63 4.82
CA CYS A 87 -3.79 -2.51 3.96
C CYS A 87 -2.62 -2.08 3.06
N LEU A 88 -2.89 -1.92 1.77
CA LEU A 88 -2.01 -1.23 0.84
C LEU A 88 -2.50 0.21 0.71
N LEU A 89 -1.73 1.16 1.25
CA LEU A 89 -1.96 2.59 1.07
C LEU A 89 -1.14 3.06 -0.14
N VAL A 90 -1.83 3.33 -1.24
CA VAL A 90 -1.19 3.61 -2.54
C VAL A 90 -1.14 5.11 -2.82
N TYR A 91 0.02 5.60 -3.24
CA TYR A 91 0.20 6.94 -3.79
C TYR A 91 0.91 6.90 -5.14
N ASP A 92 0.84 8.00 -5.89
CA ASP A 92 1.52 8.18 -7.17
C ASP A 92 2.83 8.94 -6.98
N VAL A 93 3.97 8.35 -7.32
CA VAL A 93 5.29 8.99 -7.15
C VAL A 93 5.48 10.23 -8.04
N THR A 94 4.66 10.37 -9.08
CA THR A 94 4.68 11.47 -10.05
C THR A 94 3.71 12.59 -9.71
N SER A 95 2.94 12.48 -8.62
CA SER A 95 1.95 13.49 -8.25
C SER A 95 2.10 13.93 -6.80
N ARG A 96 2.41 15.23 -6.62
CA ARG A 96 2.36 15.95 -5.36
C ARG A 96 0.97 16.56 -5.08
N LYS A 97 -0.04 16.26 -5.90
CA LYS A 97 -1.43 16.70 -5.64
C LYS A 97 -2.19 15.74 -4.74
N SER A 98 -1.72 14.49 -4.60
CA SER A 98 -2.13 13.60 -3.51
C SER A 98 -1.64 14.06 -2.13
N THR A 99 -1.06 15.27 -2.02
CA THR A 99 -0.14 15.62 -0.94
C THR A 99 -0.21 17.07 -0.39
N SER A 100 -1.30 17.84 -0.50
CA SER A 100 -1.36 19.24 0.05
C SER A 100 -2.44 19.52 1.12
N ALA A 101 -2.16 20.40 2.12
CA ALA A 101 -2.65 20.50 3.53
C ALA A 101 -3.83 21.47 3.87
N PRO A 102 -4.26 21.67 5.17
CA PRO A 102 -3.46 22.36 6.21
C PRO A 102 -3.40 21.73 7.65
N SER A 103 -2.30 22.10 8.32
CA SER A 103 -1.88 22.20 9.73
C SER A 103 -2.70 21.65 10.94
N VAL A 104 -1.92 21.04 11.86
CA VAL A 104 -2.12 20.78 13.31
C VAL A 104 -3.06 19.63 13.70
N ALA A 105 -2.49 18.51 14.16
CA ALA A 105 -3.09 17.69 15.22
C ALA A 105 -2.03 16.79 15.90
N THR A 106 -2.11 16.75 17.23
CA THR A 106 -1.29 16.02 18.19
C THR A 106 -1.20 14.51 17.94
N ARG A 107 0.03 13.99 18.08
CA ARG A 107 0.40 12.56 18.07
C ARG A 107 -0.45 11.74 19.07
N PRO A 108 -1.17 10.68 18.67
CA PRO A 108 -1.52 9.61 19.59
C PRO A 108 -0.33 8.65 19.70
N THR A 109 0.18 8.47 20.92
CA THR A 109 1.24 7.50 21.21
C THR A 109 0.64 6.09 21.23
N HIS A 110 0.86 5.30 20.18
CA HIS A 110 0.57 3.86 20.21
C HIS A 110 1.84 3.08 20.55
N PRO A 111 1.79 2.08 21.45
CA PRO A 111 2.94 1.26 21.76
C PRO A 111 3.42 0.46 20.52
N PRO A 112 4.73 0.19 20.40
CA PRO A 112 5.28 -0.57 19.30
C PRO A 112 4.70 -1.98 19.24
N ASN A 113 4.22 -2.38 18.06
CA ASN A 113 3.59 -3.67 17.79
C ASN A 113 4.60 -4.85 17.93
N PRO A 114 4.39 -5.79 18.87
CA PRO A 114 5.27 -6.96 19.05
C PRO A 114 5.05 -8.08 18.01
N TYR A 115 3.94 -8.07 17.27
CA TYR A 115 3.62 -9.07 16.23
C TYR A 115 4.13 -8.71 14.84
N GLY A 116 4.66 -7.50 14.65
CA GLY A 116 5.30 -7.08 13.41
C GLY A 116 6.51 -7.93 13.04
N ALA A 117 7.14 -8.63 14.00
CA ALA A 117 8.35 -9.42 13.76
C ALA A 117 8.15 -10.56 12.73
N SER A 118 6.98 -11.21 12.68
CA SER A 118 6.75 -12.34 11.76
C SER A 118 6.45 -11.90 10.32
N LEU A 119 5.82 -10.73 10.12
CA LEU A 119 5.68 -10.12 8.79
C LEU A 119 6.96 -9.35 8.36
N ARG A 120 7.73 -8.81 9.33
CA ARG A 120 9.03 -8.14 9.15
C ARG A 120 10.16 -9.07 8.72
N LEU A 121 9.97 -10.39 8.81
CA LEU A 121 10.98 -11.37 8.39
C LEU A 121 10.89 -11.76 6.90
N ARG A 122 9.76 -11.52 6.22
CA ARG A 122 9.42 -12.26 4.96
C ARG A 122 9.10 -11.43 3.72
N LEU A 123 9.15 -10.11 3.82
CA LEU A 123 9.28 -9.23 2.65
C LEU A 123 10.69 -8.66 2.74
N ARG A 124 11.58 -9.02 1.80
CA ARG A 124 12.89 -8.34 1.64
C ARG A 124 12.64 -6.90 1.16
N MET A 125 12.08 -6.07 2.04
CA MET A 125 12.15 -4.63 1.94
C MET A 125 13.53 -4.22 2.41
N VAL A 126 14.17 -3.38 1.60
CA VAL A 126 15.47 -2.77 1.91
C VAL A 126 15.36 -2.12 3.29
N ARG A 127 16.06 -2.67 4.29
CA ARG A 127 16.27 -1.95 5.56
C ARG A 127 17.35 -0.92 5.31
N SER A 128 17.02 0.37 5.33
CA SER A 128 18.02 1.37 5.72
C SER A 128 18.10 1.39 7.25
N SER A 129 19.29 1.11 7.79
CA SER A 129 19.56 0.95 9.21
C SER A 129 19.84 2.27 9.96
N ALA A 130 19.28 3.40 9.49
CA ALA A 130 19.52 4.68 10.14
C ALA A 130 18.52 4.92 11.29
N PRO A 131 18.98 5.33 12.50
CA PRO A 131 18.07 5.71 13.57
C PRO A 131 17.24 6.95 13.17
N PRO A 132 15.96 7.04 13.59
CA PRO A 132 15.13 8.20 13.28
C PRO A 132 15.76 9.45 13.90
N THR A 133 16.02 10.47 13.08
CA THR A 133 16.57 11.74 13.55
C THR A 133 15.45 12.54 14.21
N PRO A 134 15.54 12.89 15.51
CA PRO A 134 14.50 13.67 16.16
C PRO A 134 14.57 15.12 15.66
N GLY A 135 13.55 15.55 14.92
CA GLY A 135 13.40 16.95 14.49
C GLY A 135 13.35 17.22 12.98
N ALA A 136 13.21 16.21 12.13
CA ALA A 136 12.90 16.46 10.72
C ALA A 136 11.53 17.14 10.60
N PRO A 137 11.39 18.26 9.84
CA PRO A 137 10.10 18.91 9.65
C PRO A 137 9.13 17.88 9.07
N ALA A 138 7.95 17.75 9.70
CA ALA A 138 6.90 16.84 9.28
C ALA A 138 6.73 16.96 7.76
N ALA A 139 6.98 15.88 7.02
CA ALA A 139 6.86 15.85 5.57
C ALA A 139 5.49 16.43 5.18
N LEU A 140 5.53 17.66 4.66
CA LEU A 140 4.37 18.51 4.33
C LEU A 140 3.55 17.95 3.16
N GLY A 141 4.02 16.83 2.57
CA GLY A 141 3.58 16.25 1.34
C GLY A 141 2.83 14.91 1.48
N PHE A 142 1.83 14.73 2.35
CA PHE A 142 1.01 13.48 2.36
C PHE A 142 -0.46 13.64 2.78
N THR A 143 -1.10 14.79 2.61
CA THR A 143 -2.42 15.07 3.24
C THR A 143 -3.52 14.05 2.94
N ASN A 144 -3.75 13.68 1.68
CA ASN A 144 -4.82 12.74 1.37
C ASN A 144 -4.46 11.32 1.85
N ALA A 145 -3.21 10.90 1.64
CA ALA A 145 -2.72 9.62 2.15
C ALA A 145 -2.82 9.53 3.68
N ARG A 146 -2.60 10.64 4.41
CA ARG A 146 -2.82 10.74 5.87
C ARG A 146 -4.30 10.60 6.22
N SER A 147 -5.21 11.20 5.46
CA SER A 147 -6.65 11.02 5.65
C SER A 147 -7.07 9.56 5.44
N TRP A 148 -6.57 8.90 4.40
CA TRP A 148 -6.82 7.47 4.18
C TRP A 148 -6.25 6.61 5.30
N LEU A 149 -5.03 6.92 5.77
CA LEU A 149 -4.41 6.22 6.90
C LEU A 149 -5.21 6.42 8.20
N ALA A 150 -5.69 7.63 8.47
CA ALA A 150 -6.53 7.93 9.61
C ALA A 150 -7.83 7.13 9.56
N ASP A 151 -8.52 7.13 8.41
CA ASP A 151 -9.73 6.33 8.19
C ASP A 151 -9.47 4.82 8.44
N VAL A 152 -8.35 4.29 7.97
CA VAL A 152 -7.97 2.88 8.19
C VAL A 152 -7.74 2.62 9.67
N ARG A 153 -6.99 3.49 10.36
CA ARG A 153 -6.71 3.33 11.80
C ARG A 153 -7.95 3.49 12.67
N GLU A 154 -8.92 4.29 12.26
CA GLU A 154 -10.16 4.52 13.01
C GLU A 154 -11.13 3.34 12.89
N HIS A 155 -11.20 2.70 11.72
CA HIS A 155 -12.26 1.72 11.43
C HIS A 155 -11.78 0.28 11.19
N ALA A 156 -10.48 0.04 11.03
CA ALA A 156 -9.91 -1.30 10.88
C ALA A 156 -9.43 -1.88 12.22
N ASP A 157 -8.87 -3.09 12.17
CA ASP A 157 -8.25 -3.72 13.34
C ASP A 157 -7.02 -2.91 13.79
N PRO A 158 -6.83 -2.62 15.08
CA PRO A 158 -5.66 -1.88 15.59
C PRO A 158 -4.32 -2.56 15.28
N HIS A 159 -4.31 -3.88 15.02
CA HIS A 159 -3.12 -4.64 14.65
C HIS A 159 -2.95 -4.81 13.13
N LEU A 160 -3.83 -4.20 12.33
CA LEU A 160 -3.73 -4.26 10.88
C LEU A 160 -2.36 -3.73 10.43
N THR A 161 -1.67 -4.50 9.59
CA THR A 161 -0.40 -4.07 9.01
C THR A 161 -0.65 -3.19 7.79
N CYS A 162 -0.17 -1.94 7.83
CA CYS A 162 -0.21 -1.02 6.69
C CYS A 162 1.10 -1.04 5.91
N ILE A 163 0.99 -1.06 4.58
CA ILE A 163 2.10 -0.97 3.64
C ILE A 163 1.86 0.25 2.76
N LEU A 164 2.76 1.23 2.82
CA LEU A 164 2.81 2.37 1.91
C LEU A 164 3.40 1.92 0.58
N VAL A 165 2.66 2.14 -0.51
CA VAL A 165 3.02 1.72 -1.86
C VAL A 165 3.16 2.95 -2.78
N GLY A 166 4.40 3.26 -3.18
CA GLY A 166 4.69 4.27 -4.19
C GLY A 166 4.54 3.69 -5.58
N ASN A 167 3.42 3.93 -6.24
CA ASN A 167 3.13 3.39 -7.57
C ASN A 167 3.62 4.33 -8.69
N LYS A 168 3.73 3.77 -9.91
CA LYS A 168 4.11 4.42 -11.17
C LYS A 168 5.59 4.78 -11.30
N VAL A 169 6.48 4.02 -10.66
CA VAL A 169 7.94 4.25 -10.76
C VAL A 169 8.50 4.09 -12.17
N ASP A 170 7.80 3.36 -13.04
CA ASP A 170 8.14 3.22 -14.47
C ASP A 170 8.10 4.55 -15.23
N LEU A 171 7.36 5.54 -14.71
CA LEU A 171 7.26 6.87 -15.31
C LEU A 171 8.41 7.80 -14.88
N CYS A 172 9.28 7.39 -13.96
CA CYS A 172 10.37 8.22 -13.43
C CYS A 172 11.73 7.93 -14.08
N GLY A 173 11.75 7.35 -15.27
CA GLY A 173 12.98 7.00 -16.00
C GLY A 173 13.76 8.22 -16.50
N PRO A 174 15.00 8.01 -17.00
CA PRO A 174 15.88 9.07 -17.48
C PRO A 174 15.41 9.76 -18.78
N ASP A 175 14.32 9.30 -19.39
CA ASP A 175 13.77 9.87 -20.62
C ASP A 175 12.97 11.16 -20.37
N SER A 176 13.29 12.19 -21.15
CA SER A 176 12.77 13.56 -21.06
C SER A 176 11.27 13.74 -21.39
N SER A 177 10.57 12.66 -21.74
CA SER A 177 9.13 12.65 -22.03
C SER A 177 8.26 12.09 -20.89
N ALA A 178 8.89 11.52 -19.85
CA ALA A 178 8.18 10.92 -18.73
C ALA A 178 8.01 11.94 -17.58
N PRO A 179 6.91 11.89 -16.81
CA PRO A 179 6.69 12.82 -15.71
C PRO A 179 7.78 12.68 -14.66
N LYS A 180 8.39 13.81 -14.30
CA LYS A 180 9.46 13.85 -13.30
C LYS A 180 8.90 13.38 -11.95
N ARG A 181 9.64 12.52 -11.26
CA ARG A 181 9.34 12.13 -9.87
C ARG A 181 9.11 13.37 -9.01
N GLU A 182 7.94 13.47 -8.39
CA GLU A 182 7.57 14.58 -7.52
C GLU A 182 7.75 14.25 -6.03
N VAL A 183 7.68 12.96 -5.69
CA VAL A 183 7.87 12.42 -4.32
C VAL A 183 9.19 11.63 -4.26
N PRO A 184 10.22 12.15 -3.56
CA PRO A 184 11.46 11.43 -3.31
C PRO A 184 11.21 10.16 -2.50
N THR A 185 11.88 9.06 -2.87
CA THR A 185 11.78 7.77 -2.15
C THR A 185 12.12 7.91 -0.67
N ALA A 186 13.17 8.67 -0.34
CA ALA A 186 13.58 8.91 1.04
C ALA A 186 12.52 9.65 1.88
N GLU A 187 11.75 10.57 1.26
CA GLU A 187 10.67 11.29 1.95
C GLU A 187 9.51 10.34 2.29
N ALA A 188 9.12 9.49 1.34
CA ALA A 188 8.06 8.50 1.55
C ALA A 188 8.47 7.41 2.54
N GLU A 189 9.71 6.94 2.48
CA GLU A 189 10.25 5.96 3.42
C GLU A 189 10.29 6.52 4.84
N GLN A 190 10.75 7.76 5.02
CA GLN A 190 10.76 8.41 6.33
C GLN A 190 9.33 8.53 6.89
N TRP A 191 8.37 8.95 6.05
CA TRP A 191 6.98 9.05 6.50
C TRP A 191 6.39 7.69 6.88
N ALA A 192 6.69 6.63 6.13
CA ALA A 192 6.28 5.28 6.48
C ALA A 192 6.86 4.83 7.82
N GLN A 193 8.14 5.11 8.08
CA GLN A 193 8.78 4.81 9.37
C GLN A 193 8.12 5.57 10.53
N ASP A 194 7.87 6.87 10.35
CA ASP A 194 7.25 7.72 11.37
C ASP A 194 5.84 7.25 11.75
N GLU A 195 5.11 6.68 10.79
CA GLU A 195 3.76 6.14 10.95
C GLU A 195 3.74 4.63 11.26
N GLY A 196 4.89 3.96 11.34
CA GLY A 196 4.98 2.53 11.59
C GLY A 196 4.46 1.64 10.45
N MET A 197 4.43 2.16 9.23
CA MET A 197 4.08 1.43 8.01
C MET A 197 5.31 0.71 7.41
N LEU A 198 5.06 -0.34 6.65
CA LEU A 198 6.03 -0.90 5.72
C LEU A 198 6.07 -0.03 4.45
N PHE A 199 7.17 -0.03 3.69
CA PHE A 199 7.31 0.81 2.50
C PHE A 199 7.85 0.04 1.30
N VAL A 200 7.23 0.23 0.14
CA VAL A 200 7.67 -0.34 -1.12
C VAL A 200 7.33 0.61 -2.27
N GLU A 201 8.18 0.61 -3.29
CA GLU A 201 7.87 1.22 -4.58
C GLU A 201 7.52 0.14 -5.60
N ALA A 202 6.52 0.39 -6.43
CA ALA A 202 5.99 -0.57 -7.39
C ALA A 202 5.64 0.11 -8.72
N SER A 203 5.65 -0.69 -9.78
CA SER A 203 4.99 -0.35 -11.03
C SER A 203 3.90 -1.36 -11.32
N ALA A 204 2.67 -0.89 -11.54
CA ALA A 204 1.64 -1.74 -12.11
C ALA A 204 1.94 -2.14 -13.57
N LYS A 205 2.74 -1.34 -14.30
CA LYS A 205 3.03 -1.49 -15.73
C LYS A 205 4.22 -2.40 -16.03
N SER A 206 5.26 -2.39 -15.19
CA SER A 206 6.49 -3.17 -15.38
C SER A 206 6.65 -4.25 -14.30
N ASP A 207 7.69 -5.10 -14.43
CA ASP A 207 8.11 -6.03 -13.37
C ASP A 207 8.89 -5.30 -12.24
N ALA A 208 8.99 -3.97 -12.25
CA ALA A 208 9.70 -3.23 -11.22
C ALA A 208 8.91 -3.15 -9.90
N GLY A 209 9.56 -3.55 -8.79
CA GLY A 209 9.00 -3.37 -7.45
C GLY A 209 7.97 -4.43 -7.04
N TYR A 210 8.28 -5.70 -7.28
CA TYR A 210 7.44 -6.81 -6.81
C TYR A 210 7.28 -6.74 -5.29
N LEU A 211 6.03 -6.56 -4.86
CA LEU A 211 5.60 -6.77 -3.48
C LEU A 211 5.77 -8.23 -3.02
N MET A 212 6.08 -9.16 -3.93
CA MET A 212 6.15 -10.61 -3.68
C MET A 212 7.06 -11.32 -4.69
N THR A 213 8.34 -10.96 -4.83
CA THR A 213 9.28 -11.77 -5.62
C THR A 213 9.71 -12.98 -4.81
N THR A 214 9.37 -14.16 -5.33
CA THR A 214 9.98 -15.44 -4.96
C THR A 214 11.27 -15.60 -5.77
N GLU A 215 12.37 -15.06 -5.27
CA GLU A 215 13.72 -15.56 -5.60
C GLU A 215 14.55 -15.68 -4.33
#